data_AF-A0A7G9FE62-F1
#
_entry.id   AF-A0A7G9FE62-F1
#
_cell.length_a   1.000
_cell.length_b   1.000
_cell.length_c   1.000
_cell.angle_alpha   90.00
_cell.angle_beta   90.00
_cell.angle_gamma   90.00
#
_symmetry.space_group_name_H-M   'P 1'
#
loop_
_entity.id
_entity.type
_entity.pdbx_description
1 polymer ?
#
loop_
_entity_poly.entity_id
_entity_poly.type
_entity_poly.pdbx_seq_one_letter_code
_entity_poly.pdbx_strand_id
1 'polypeptide(L)' 'MKDKDLLKLLLKDGWKLVSVKGSHHKITKNGKTEIIPVHGKDVKKGLLAAILKRTEPEAKK' A
#
# COMPACT_ATOMS: atom_id res chain seq x y z
N MET A 1 -0.20 -6.32 10.57
CA MET A 1 -0.79 -6.39 9.21
C MET A 1 0.34 -6.76 8.29
N LYS A 2 0.18 -7.83 7.50
CA LYS A 2 1.20 -8.24 6.55
C LYS A 2 1.25 -7.24 5.39
N ASP A 3 2.44 -7.03 4.85
CA ASP A 3 2.69 -6.19 3.68
C ASP A 3 1.78 -6.50 2.47
N LYS A 4 1.55 -7.79 2.19
CA LYS A 4 0.62 -8.24 1.15
C LYS A 4 -0.81 -7.81 1.40
N ASP A 5 -1.25 -7.78 2.65
CA ASP A 5 -2.62 -7.39 3.01
C ASP A 5 -2.80 -5.88 2.85
N LEU A 6 -1.78 -5.09 3.20
CA LEU A 6 -1.77 -3.65 2.95
C LEU A 6 -1.86 -3.34 1.45
N LEU A 7 -1.06 -4.04 0.62
CA LEU A 7 -1.13 -3.87 -0.83
C LEU A 7 -2.54 -4.20 -1.35
N LYS A 8 -3.11 -5.34 -0.94
CA LYS A 8 -4.47 -5.73 -1.35
C LYS A 8 -5.52 -4.72 -0.91
N LEU A 9 -5.41 -4.17 0.30
CA LEU A 9 -6.31 -3.14 0.81
C LEU A 9 -6.31 -1.91 -0.12
N LEU A 10 -5.11 -1.39 -0.45
CA LEU A 10 -4.98 -0.22 -1.31
C LEU A 10 -5.48 -0.51 -2.74
N LEU A 11 -5.19 -1.70 -3.29
CA LEU A 11 -5.73 -2.07 -4.60
C LEU A 11 -7.27 -2.15 -4.61
N LYS A 12 -7.88 -2.65 -3.53
CA LYS A 12 -9.34 -2.66 -3.36
C LYS A 12 -9.92 -1.26 -3.18
N ASP A 13 -9.17 -0.34 -2.58
CA ASP A 13 -9.49 1.08 -2.46
C ASP A 13 -9.38 1.83 -3.81
N GLY A 14 -8.99 1.14 -4.89
CA GLY A 14 -8.92 1.71 -6.24
C GLY A 14 -7.54 2.22 -6.64
N TRP A 15 -6.52 1.94 -5.84
CA TRP A 15 -5.13 2.08 -6.30
C TRP A 15 -4.82 1.05 -7.38
N LYS A 16 -3.99 1.44 -8.35
CA LYS A 16 -3.58 0.58 -9.47
C LYS A 16 -2.09 0.30 -9.39
N LEU A 17 -1.69 -0.95 -9.62
CA LEU A 17 -0.28 -1.34 -9.73
C LEU A 17 0.30 -0.77 -11.03
N VAL A 18 1.43 -0.07 -10.91
CA VAL A 18 2.14 0.56 -12.03
C VAL A 18 3.33 -0.29 -12.44
N SER A 19 4.18 -0.66 -11.49
CA SER A 19 5.37 -1.48 -11.72
C SER A 19 5.86 -2.13 -10.45
N VAL A 20 6.68 -3.16 -10.59
CA VAL A 20 7.32 -3.87 -9.49
C VAL A 20 8.81 -3.96 -9.77
N LYS A 21 9.63 -3.54 -8.80
CA LYS A 21 11.09 -3.70 -8.84
C LYS A 21 11.54 -4.44 -7.57
N GLY A 22 11.83 -5.72 -7.71
CA GLY A 22 12.06 -6.59 -6.55
C GLY A 22 10.82 -6.62 -5.65
N SER A 23 10.99 -6.32 -4.37
CA SER A 23 9.88 -6.25 -3.39
C SER A 23 9.07 -4.95 -3.42
N HIS A 24 9.52 -3.91 -4.14
CA HIS A 24 8.86 -2.61 -4.13
C HIS A 24 7.78 -2.53 -5.20
N HIS A 25 6.53 -2.43 -4.74
CA HIS A 25 5.34 -2.31 -5.59
C HIS A 25 4.94 -0.85 -5.69
N LYS A 26 5.05 -0.27 -6.89
CA LYS A 26 4.62 1.10 -7.17
C LYS A 26 3.14 1.09 -7.53
N ILE A 27 2.33 1.83 -6.79
CA ILE A 27 0.89 1.98 -7.03
C ILE A 27 0.51 3.45 -7.26
N THR A 28 -0.58 3.70 -7.97
CA THR A 28 -1.10 5.04 -8.24
C THR A 28 -2.62 5.14 -8.09
N LYS A 29 -3.10 6.29 -7.62
CA LYS A 29 -4.52 6.67 -7.55
C LYS A 29 -4.63 8.19 -7.67
N ASN A 30 -5.45 8.69 -8.58
CA ASN A 30 -5.74 10.13 -8.74
C ASN A 30 -4.48 11.03 -8.80
N GLY A 31 -3.47 10.65 -9.59
CA GLY A 31 -2.22 11.40 -9.72
C GLY A 31 -1.23 11.23 -8.54
N LYS A 32 -1.65 10.59 -7.44
CA LYS A 32 -0.76 10.24 -6.33
C LYS A 32 -0.04 8.92 -6.64
N THR A 33 1.20 8.80 -6.16
CA THR A 33 2.02 7.60 -6.27
C THR A 33 2.48 7.17 -4.89
N GLU A 34 2.43 5.88 -4.60
CA GLU A 34 2.92 5.28 -3.35
C GLU A 34 3.74 4.03 -3.67
N ILE A 35 4.72 3.71 -2.82
CA ILE A 35 5.57 2.53 -2.96
C ILE A 35 5.38 1.65 -1.74
N ILE A 36 4.91 0.43 -1.96
CA ILE A 36 4.66 -0.55 -0.89
C ILE A 36 5.78 -1.61 -0.93
N PRO A 37 6.60 -1.72 0.13
CA PRO A 37 7.55 -2.82 0.25
C PRO A 37 6.80 -4.11 0.62
N VAL A 38 6.99 -5.16 -0.18
CA VAL A 38 6.37 -6.48 0.03
C VAL A 38 7.45 -7.56 0.11
N HIS A 39 7.83 -7.95 1.32
CA HIS A 39 8.84 -8.97 1.63
C HIS A 39 8.27 -10.14 2.46
N GLY A 40 6.96 -10.27 2.55
CA GLY A 40 6.25 -11.35 3.25
C GLY A 40 6.30 -11.24 4.78
N LYS A 41 6.46 -10.05 5.34
CA LYS A 41 6.47 -9.83 6.80
C LYS A 41 5.48 -8.73 7.21
N ASP A 42 5.32 -8.53 8.51
CA ASP A 42 4.53 -7.42 9.01
C ASP A 42 5.14 -6.06 8.67
N VAL A 43 4.26 -5.12 8.32
CA VAL A 43 4.64 -3.72 8.13
C VAL A 43 4.90 -3.11 9.49
N LYS A 44 6.08 -2.48 9.67
CA LYS A 44 6.40 -1.76 10.92
C LYS A 44 5.34 -0.70 11.21
N LYS A 45 4.93 -0.57 12.48
CA LYS A 45 3.85 0.33 12.93
C LYS A 45 3.96 1.76 12.38
N GLY A 46 5.16 2.35 12.43
CA GLY A 46 5.40 3.71 11.92
C GLY A 46 5.21 3.82 10.40
N LEU A 47 5.70 2.85 9.64
CA LEU A 47 5.52 2.81 8.18
C LEU A 47 4.04 2.61 7.82
N LEU A 48 3.37 1.68 8.50
CA LEU A 48 1.94 1.43 8.30
C LEU A 48 1.13 2.71 8.56
N ALA A 49 1.34 3.37 9.69
CA ALA A 49 0.65 4.62 10.03
C ALA A 49 0.91 5.73 9.00
N ALA A 50 2.15 5.85 8.52
CA ALA A 50 2.51 6.85 7.51
C ALA A 50 1.82 6.58 6.17
N ILE A 51 1.79 5.32 5.71
CA ILE A 51 1.10 4.93 4.47
C ILE A 51 -0.40 5.18 4.60
N LEU A 52 -1.04 4.71 5.69
CA LEU A 52 -2.48 4.91 5.90
C LEU A 52 -2.86 6.40 5.95
N LYS A 53 -2.04 7.24 6.57
CA LYS A 53 -2.26 8.69 6.59
C LYS A 53 -2.17 9.34 5.20
N ARG A 54 -1.29 8.86 4.32
CA ARG A 54 -1.14 9.40 2.94
C ARG A 54 -2.20 8.88 1.99
N THR A 55 -2.63 7.65 2.19
CA THR A 55 -3.51 6.91 1.29
C THR A 55 -4.98 7.04 1.68
N GLU A 56 -5.26 7.36 2.95
CA GLU A 56 -6.60 7.54 3.54
C GLU A 56 -7.62 6.51 3.01
N PRO A 57 -7.30 5.20 3.05
CA PRO A 57 -8.18 4.21 2.46
C PRO A 57 -9.48 4.18 3.24
N GLU A 58 -10.60 4.13 2.54
CA GLU A 58 -11.89 3.94 3.17
C GLU A 58 -11.95 2.50 3.70
N ALA A 59 -11.55 2.33 4.96
CA ALA A 59 -11.82 1.10 5.69
C ALA A 59 -13.34 0.99 5.80
N LYS A 60 -13.96 0.23 4.90
CA LYS A 60 -15.38 -0.12 4.99
C LYS A 60 -15.63 -0.64 6.41
N LYS A 61 -16.48 0.08 7.14
CA LYS A 61 -17.10 -0.39 8.39
C LYS A 61 -17.81 -1.72 8.17
#